data_AF-A0A126RXW8-F1
#
_entry.id   AF-A0A126RXW8-F1
#
_cell.length_a   1.000
_cell.length_b   1.000
_cell.length_c   1.000
_cell.angle_alpha   90.00
_cell.angle_beta   90.00
_cell.angle_gamma   90.00
#
_symmetry.space_group_name_H-M   'P 1'
#
loop_
_entity.id
_entity.type
_entity.pdbx_description
1 polymer ?
#
loop_
_entity_poly.entity_id
_entity_poly.type
_entity_poly.pdbx_seq_one_letter_code
_entity_poly.pdbx_strand_id
1 'polypeptide(L)'
;MNRDDTARTWQLVMVGDGLHRITADAQADMARLLDLDPAISHLTVEVGDTSVHVARDWPSDRMEEADRLIDRIASSGVSAIVVHPRQDHPPRRLTIGE
;
A
#
# COMPACT_ATOMS: atom_id res chain seq x y z
N MET A 1 -21.17 1.64 -17.75
CA MET A 1 -20.57 0.99 -16.58
C MET A 1 -19.36 0.19 -17.04
N ASN A 2 -18.20 0.83 -17.08
CA ASN A 2 -16.94 0.11 -17.26
C ASN A 2 -16.35 -0.03 -15.85
N ARG A 3 -16.66 -1.15 -15.19
CA ARG A 3 -15.97 -1.51 -13.95
C ARG A 3 -14.61 -2.01 -14.40
N ASP A 4 -13.65 -1.09 -14.43
CA ASP A 4 -12.24 -1.43 -14.28
C ASP A 4 -12.08 -2.00 -12.86
N ASP A 5 -12.63 -3.20 -12.67
CA ASP A 5 -12.38 -4.07 -11.52
C ASP A 5 -11.07 -4.80 -11.83
N THR A 6 -10.00 -4.03 -12.08
CA THR A 6 -8.69 -4.52 -11.70
C THR A 6 -8.77 -4.55 -10.18
N ALA A 7 -9.23 -5.68 -9.62
CA ALA A 7 -9.46 -5.85 -8.19
C ALA A 7 -8.22 -5.30 -7.47
N ARG A 8 -8.39 -4.14 -6.79
CA ARG A 8 -7.25 -3.47 -6.16
C ARG A 8 -6.55 -4.50 -5.30
N THR A 9 -5.23 -4.56 -5.43
CA THR A 9 -4.39 -5.49 -4.67
C THR A 9 -4.29 -5.12 -3.19
N TRP A 10 -4.94 -4.03 -2.80
CA TRP A 10 -5.04 -3.44 -1.48
C TRP A 10 -6.47 -2.90 -1.24
N GLN A 11 -6.85 -2.70 0.02
CA GLN A 11 -8.13 -2.11 0.43
C GLN A 11 -7.91 -0.77 1.16
N LEU A 12 -8.84 0.17 1.00
CA LEU A 12 -8.77 1.47 1.67
C LEU A 12 -9.14 1.32 3.14
N VAL A 13 -8.22 1.66 4.03
CA VAL A 13 -8.47 1.72 5.47
C VAL A 13 -8.54 3.18 5.90
N MET A 14 -9.59 3.52 6.65
CA MET A 14 -9.82 4.85 7.21
C MET A 14 -10.05 4.72 8.71
N VAL A 15 -9.30 5.48 9.50
CA VAL A 15 -9.35 5.46 10.96
C VAL A 15 -9.36 6.89 11.47
N GLY A 16 -10.30 7.21 12.35
CA GLY A 16 -10.39 8.52 12.97
C GLY A 16 -11.81 8.90 13.30
N ASP A 17 -11.96 10.07 13.91
CA ASP A 17 -13.26 10.66 14.21
C ASP A 17 -13.84 11.32 12.95
N GLY A 18 -15.17 11.29 12.81
CA GLY A 18 -15.83 11.95 11.67
C GLY A 18 -15.92 11.13 10.38
N LEU A 19 -15.67 9.82 10.40
CA LEU A 19 -15.84 8.94 9.23
C LEU A 19 -17.21 9.07 8.55
N HIS A 20 -18.26 9.30 9.32
CA HIS A 20 -19.63 9.50 8.83
C HIS A 20 -19.81 10.76 7.96
N ARG A 21 -18.84 11.68 7.98
CA ARG A 21 -18.83 12.90 7.16
C ARG A 21 -18.11 12.71 5.82
N ILE A 22 -17.37 11.61 5.66
CA ILE A 22 -16.70 11.27 4.40
C ILE A 22 -17.74 10.63 3.46
N THR A 23 -17.92 11.23 2.28
CA THR A 23 -18.82 10.69 1.26
C THR A 23 -18.19 9.52 0.50
N ALA A 24 -19.03 8.66 -0.09
CA ALA A 24 -18.55 7.55 -0.91
C ALA A 24 -17.70 8.02 -2.11
N ASP A 25 -18.03 9.16 -2.71
CA ASP A 25 -17.24 9.76 -3.79
C ASP A 25 -15.85 10.20 -3.28
N ALA A 26 -15.77 10.84 -2.11
CA ALA A 26 -14.49 11.21 -1.52
C ALA A 26 -13.64 9.97 -1.20
N GLN A 27 -14.25 8.86 -0.75
CA GLN A 27 -13.54 7.58 -0.56
C GLN A 27 -12.99 7.04 -1.88
N ALA A 28 -13.77 7.10 -2.95
CA ALA A 28 -13.34 6.65 -4.27
C ALA A 28 -12.19 7.51 -4.81
N ASP A 29 -12.25 8.83 -4.63
CA ASP A 29 -11.20 9.77 -5.04
C ASP A 29 -9.92 9.58 -4.24
N MET A 30 -10.01 9.39 -2.91
CA MET A 30 -8.85 9.05 -2.08
C MET A 30 -8.21 7.73 -2.50
N ALA A 31 -9.03 6.72 -2.80
CA ALA A 31 -8.50 5.44 -3.28
C ALA A 31 -7.78 5.61 -4.62
N ARG A 32 -8.37 6.38 -5.53
CA ARG A 32 -7.76 6.70 -6.83
C ARG A 32 -6.47 7.50 -6.68
N LEU A 33 -6.39 8.44 -5.74
CA LEU A 33 -5.17 9.19 -5.43
C LEU A 33 -4.04 8.25 -5.00
N LEU A 34 -4.33 7.28 -4.13
CA LEU A 34 -3.35 6.28 -3.67
C LEU A 34 -2.93 5.29 -4.76
N ASP A 35 -3.81 4.99 -5.71
CA ASP A 35 -3.49 4.21 -6.91
C ASP A 35 -2.58 5.01 -7.87
N LEU A 36 -2.85 6.30 -8.06
CA LEU A 36 -2.08 7.17 -8.95
C LEU A 36 -0.68 7.48 -8.42
N ASP A 37 -0.54 7.65 -7.10
CA ASP A 37 0.74 7.98 -6.47
C ASP A 37 1.22 6.85 -5.53
N PRO A 38 2.05 5.94 -6.04
CA PRO A 38 2.73 4.93 -5.25
C PRO A 38 3.94 5.47 -4.47
N ALA A 39 4.08 6.80 -4.28
CA ALA A 39 4.94 7.43 -3.27
C ALA A 39 4.16 7.89 -2.00
N ILE A 40 2.87 8.18 -2.07
CA ILE A 40 2.00 8.48 -0.89
C ILE A 40 1.69 7.26 0.01
N SER A 41 2.33 7.15 1.17
CA SER A 41 2.11 6.03 2.10
C SER A 41 0.75 6.08 2.80
N HIS A 42 0.33 7.27 3.24
CA HIS A 42 -0.93 7.53 3.92
C HIS A 42 -1.38 8.98 3.66
N LEU A 43 -2.65 9.25 3.92
CA LEU A 43 -3.24 10.59 3.88
C LEU A 43 -3.76 10.92 5.28
N THR A 44 -3.66 12.19 5.66
CA THR A 44 -4.42 12.75 6.77
C THR A 44 -5.45 13.70 6.18
N VAL A 45 -6.72 13.44 6.45
CA VAL A 45 -7.85 14.18 5.91
C VAL A 45 -8.53 14.92 7.05
N GLU A 46 -8.57 16.24 6.95
CA GLU A 46 -9.24 17.10 7.92
C GLU A 46 -10.71 17.27 7.55
N VAL A 47 -11.61 17.04 8.51
CA VAL A 47 -13.06 17.14 8.33
C VAL A 47 -13.67 17.93 9.48
N GLY A 48 -13.81 19.24 9.29
CA GLY A 48 -14.14 20.15 10.39
C GLY A 48 -13.01 20.14 11.42
N ASP A 49 -13.35 19.95 12.70
CA ASP A 49 -12.39 19.92 13.80
C ASP A 49 -11.79 18.52 14.08
N THR A 50 -12.03 17.54 13.20
CA THR A 50 -11.55 16.15 13.35
C THR A 50 -10.64 15.75 12.20
N SER A 51 -9.79 14.75 12.42
CA SER A 51 -8.92 14.19 11.39
C SER A 51 -9.19 12.69 11.19
N VAL A 52 -9.08 12.27 9.93
CA VAL A 52 -9.18 10.88 9.50
C VAL A 52 -7.86 10.49 8.84
N HIS A 53 -7.23 9.45 9.36
CA HIS A 53 -6.08 8.82 8.75
C HIS A 53 -6.53 7.79 7.73
N VAL A 54 -5.97 7.85 6.53
CA VAL A 54 -6.32 6.99 5.40
C VAL A 54 -5.07 6.31 4.88
N ALA A 55 -5.10 5.01 4.70
CA ALA A 55 -3.96 4.25 4.21
C ALA A 55 -4.39 3.08 3.32
N ARG A 56 -3.41 2.49 2.64
CA ARG A 56 -3.58 1.22 1.95
C ARG A 56 -3.35 0.09 2.94
N ASP A 57 -4.29 -0.83 3.01
CA ASP A 57 -4.12 -2.10 3.68
C ASP A 57 -3.92 -3.21 2.65
N TRP A 58 -2.81 -3.92 2.77
CA TRP A 58 -2.46 -5.02 1.87
C TRP A 58 -2.84 -6.33 2.56
N PRO A 59 -3.69 -7.17 1.94
CA PRO A 59 -4.05 -8.44 2.55
C PRO A 59 -2.82 -9.33 2.74
N SER A 60 -2.78 -10.06 3.86
CA SER A 60 -1.62 -10.89 4.25
C SER A 60 -1.18 -11.87 3.17
N ASP A 61 -2.11 -12.47 2.43
CA ASP A 61 -1.80 -13.39 1.32
C ASP A 61 -0.91 -12.75 0.25
N ARG A 62 -1.07 -11.43 0.00
CA ARG A 62 -0.22 -10.68 -0.95
C ARG A 62 1.17 -10.42 -0.40
N MET A 63 1.29 -10.21 0.91
CA MET A 63 2.60 -10.10 1.56
C MET A 63 3.35 -11.43 1.52
N GLU A 64 2.67 -12.55 1.80
CA GLU A 64 3.26 -13.89 1.68
C GLU A 64 3.64 -14.24 0.24
N GLU A 65 2.82 -13.85 -0.75
CA GLU A 65 3.15 -14.03 -2.16
C GLU A 65 4.41 -13.24 -2.56
N ALA A 66 4.56 -12.01 -2.04
CA ALA A 66 5.75 -11.21 -2.26
C ALA A 66 7.00 -11.88 -1.67
N ASP A 67 6.93 -12.42 -0.45
CA ASP A 67 8.03 -13.16 0.17
C ASP A 67 8.40 -14.41 -0.64
N ARG A 68 7.41 -15.20 -1.09
CA ARG A 68 7.66 -16.38 -1.95
C ARG A 68 8.29 -16.00 -3.29
N LEU A 69 7.95 -14.84 -3.85
CA LEU A 69 8.57 -14.33 -5.07
C LEU A 69 10.02 -13.92 -4.83
N ILE A 70 10.31 -13.27 -3.71
CA ILE A 70 11.67 -12.94 -3.29
C ILE A 70 12.51 -14.22 -3.16
N ASP A 71 11.99 -15.26 -2.49
CA ASP A 71 12.67 -16.56 -2.35
C ASP A 71 12.91 -17.26 -3.70
N ARG A 72 11.94 -17.16 -4.63
CA ARG A 72 12.10 -17.71 -5.97
C ARG A 72 13.19 -16.98 -6.77
N ILE A 73 13.22 -15.65 -6.70
CA ILE A 73 14.24 -14.84 -7.38
C ILE A 73 15.61 -15.15 -6.78
N ALA A 74 15.69 -15.22 -5.45
CA ALA A 74 16.87 -15.61 -4.70
C ALA A 74 17.42 -16.97 -5.15
N SER A 75 16.54 -17.96 -5.30
CA SER A 75 16.89 -19.32 -5.73
C SER A 75 17.29 -19.42 -7.21
N SER A 76 17.13 -18.37 -8.01
CA SER A 76 17.47 -18.38 -9.43
C SER A 76 18.94 -18.02 -9.74
N GLY A 77 19.77 -17.83 -8.71
CA GLY A 77 21.18 -17.44 -8.85
C GLY A 77 21.42 -15.93 -8.79
N VAL A 78 20.40 -15.15 -8.43
CA VAL A 78 20.53 -13.71 -8.14
C VAL A 78 21.30 -13.53 -6.83
N SER A 79 22.45 -12.84 -6.89
CA SER A 79 23.35 -12.71 -5.73
C SER A 79 22.82 -11.78 -4.63
N ALA A 80 21.91 -10.84 -4.95
CA ALA A 80 21.23 -10.01 -3.97
C ALA A 80 20.03 -9.28 -4.55
N ILE A 81 19.05 -8.99 -3.69
CA ILE A 81 17.91 -8.09 -3.97
C ILE A 81 18.02 -6.91 -3.00
N VAL A 82 18.12 -5.69 -3.53
CA VAL A 82 18.08 -4.47 -2.69
C VAL A 82 16.68 -3.91 -2.75
N VAL A 83 15.95 -4.02 -1.66
CA VAL A 83 14.62 -3.46 -1.51
C VAL A 83 14.75 -2.05 -0.96
N HIS A 84 14.26 -1.06 -1.70
CA HIS A 84 14.16 0.32 -1.23
C HIS A 84 12.74 0.54 -0.70
N PRO A 85 12.49 0.39 0.61
CA PRO A 85 11.21 0.78 1.18
C PRO A 85 10.99 2.29 0.99
N ARG A 86 9.73 2.73 1.00
CA ARG A 86 9.38 4.15 0.85
C ARG A 86 10.06 4.99 1.93
N GLN A 87 10.77 6.03 1.47
CA GLN A 87 11.28 7.30 2.05
C GLN A 87 11.81 7.32 3.51
N ASP A 88 11.31 6.49 4.42
CA ASP A 88 11.61 6.52 5.86
C ASP A 88 12.36 5.27 6.37
N HIS A 89 12.65 4.30 5.50
CA HIS A 89 13.49 3.15 5.88
C HIS A 89 14.73 3.05 4.98
N PRO A 90 15.91 2.74 5.57
CA PRO A 90 17.10 2.50 4.78
C PRO A 90 16.87 1.30 3.85
N PRO A 91 17.48 1.29 2.64
CA PRO A 91 17.39 0.16 1.74
C PRO A 91 17.81 -1.12 2.44
N ARG A 92 16.94 -2.13 2.37
CA ARG A 92 17.21 -3.46 2.92
C ARG A 92 17.80 -4.32 1.82
N ARG A 93 19.08 -4.65 1.96
CA ARG A 93 19.72 -5.66 1.11
C ARG A 93 19.38 -7.05 1.65
N LEU A 94 18.74 -7.85 0.81
CA LEU A 94 18.55 -9.28 1.01
C LEU A 94 19.71 -9.99 0.31
N THR A 95 20.66 -10.49 1.11
CA THR A 95 21.79 -11.29 0.62
C THR A 95 21.38 -12.74 0.68
N ILE A 96 21.52 -13.46 -0.44
CA ILE A 96 21.08 -14.85 -0.55
C ILE A 96 22.29 -15.75 -0.34
N GLY A 97 22.37 -16.36 0.85
CA GLY A 97 23.34 -17.41 1.19
C GLY A 97 24.51 -16.96 2.08
N GLU A 98 24.64 -17.65 3.22
CA GLU A 98 25.83 -18.45 3.51
C GLU A 98 25.44 -19.93 3.42
#